data_AF-A0A1A8BCR3-F1
#
_entry.id   AF-A0A1A8BCR3-F1
#
_cell.length_a   1.000
_cell.length_b   1.000
_cell.length_c   1.000
_cell.angle_alpha   90.00
_cell.angle_beta   90.00
_cell.angle_gamma   90.00
#
_symmetry.space_group_name_H-M   'P 1'
#
loop_
_entity.id
_entity.type
_entity.pdbx_description
1 polymer ?
#
loop_
_entity_poly.entity_id
_entity_poly.type
_entity_poly.pdbx_seq_one_letter_code
_entity_poly.pdbx_strand_id
1 'polypeptide(L)'
;TISIFEKPVCNSGFIGGKFLRKTCVPKPGSSVEKPEFYSPVDFAIGATVEVLGHRFVLTGAAPQVLKYLESISSKIPSHTLDSLRRTLGEKMAENQPDEQNGEEPKSSPT
;
A
#
# COMPACT_ATOMS: atom_id res chain seq x y z
N THR A 1 15.00 -4.38 -0.86
CA THR A 1 15.22 -3.23 0.04
C THR A 1 13.91 -2.49 0.22
N ILE A 2 13.74 -1.78 1.34
CA ILE A 2 12.53 -1.04 1.68
C ILE A 2 12.82 0.46 1.67
N SER A 3 11.86 1.24 1.20
CA SER A 3 11.82 2.70 1.36
C SER A 3 10.40 3.12 1.70
N ILE A 4 10.26 4.07 2.62
CA ILE A 4 8.96 4.51 3.14
C ILE A 4 8.84 6.02 2.92
N PHE A 5 7.70 6.42 2.38
CA PHE A 5 7.38 7.81 2.08
C PHE A 5 5.99 8.14 2.61
N GLU A 6 5.88 9.30 3.22
CA GLU A 6 4.61 9.86 3.63
C GLU A 6 4.03 10.70 2.49
N LYS A 7 2.72 10.54 2.26
CA LYS A 7 2.03 11.37 1.29
C LYS A 7 1.94 12.80 1.83
N PRO A 8 2.27 13.83 1.04
CA PRO A 8 2.05 15.21 1.46
C PRO A 8 0.54 15.47 1.60
N VAL A 9 0.13 16.03 2.73
CA VAL A 9 -1.27 16.41 3.00
C VAL A 9 -1.32 17.91 3.27
N CYS A 10 -2.06 18.64 2.45
CA CYS A 10 -2.26 20.09 2.63
C CYS A 10 -2.87 20.38 4.01
N ASN A 11 -2.46 21.48 4.63
CA ASN A 11 -2.95 21.94 5.93
C ASN A 11 -2.71 20.98 7.12
N SER A 12 -1.86 19.97 6.96
CA SER A 12 -1.48 19.06 8.06
C SER A 12 -0.46 19.66 9.03
N GLY A 13 0.17 20.78 8.67
CA GLY A 13 1.31 21.34 9.41
C GLY A 13 2.57 20.47 9.35
N PHE A 14 2.54 19.34 8.63
CA PHE A 14 3.66 18.41 8.50
C PHE A 14 4.25 18.46 7.11
N ILE A 15 5.57 18.59 7.03
CA ILE A 15 6.31 18.46 5.77
C ILE A 15 6.42 16.96 5.50
N GLY A 16 5.47 16.42 4.75
CA GLY A 16 5.53 15.03 4.28
C GLY A 16 6.82 14.77 3.50
N GLY A 17 7.19 13.50 3.34
CA GLY A 17 8.42 13.17 2.63
C GLY A 17 8.95 11.79 2.93
N LYS A 18 10.27 11.63 2.81
CA LYS A 18 10.95 10.34 2.97
C LYS A 18 11.11 10.01 4.46
N PHE A 19 10.32 9.06 4.93
CA PHE A 19 10.44 8.46 6.26
C PHE A 19 11.66 7.53 6.34
N LEU A 20 11.83 6.64 5.34
CA LEU A 20 12.95 5.70 5.28
C LEU A 20 13.58 5.71 3.89
N ARG A 21 14.90 5.94 3.84
CA ARG A 21 15.72 5.71 2.64
C ARG A 21 15.78 4.22 2.28
N LYS A 22 16.24 3.88 1.08
CA LYS A 22 16.43 2.48 0.67
C LYS A 22 17.35 1.76 1.66
N THR A 23 16.78 0.82 2.42
CA THR A 23 17.46 0.10 3.50
C THR A 23 17.07 -1.38 3.48
N CYS A 24 18.00 -2.27 3.84
CA CYS A 24 17.68 -3.66 4.17
C CYS A 24 17.20 -3.69 5.62
N VAL A 25 15.90 -3.91 5.83
CA VAL A 25 15.31 -3.88 7.17
C VAL A 25 15.26 -5.30 7.74
N PRO A 26 15.90 -5.57 8.89
CA PRO A 26 15.80 -6.85 9.55
C PRO A 26 14.41 -7.03 10.18
N LYS A 27 13.94 -8.26 10.25
CA LYS A 27 12.71 -8.63 10.95
C LYS A 27 12.90 -8.44 12.46
N PRO A 28 11.83 -8.07 13.18
CA PRO A 28 11.86 -7.99 14.64
C PRO A 28 12.23 -9.37 15.21
N GLY A 29 13.09 -9.38 16.24
CA GLY A 29 13.55 -10.61 16.88
C GLY A 29 14.57 -11.42 16.11
N SER A 30 15.05 -10.96 14.95
CA SER A 30 16.15 -11.62 14.23
C SER A 30 17.49 -11.47 14.96
N SER A 31 18.36 -12.47 14.81
CA SER A 31 19.70 -12.49 15.44
C SER A 31 20.62 -11.44 14.82
N VAL A 32 21.50 -10.84 15.63
CA VAL A 32 22.55 -9.93 15.14
C VAL A 32 23.57 -10.68 14.28
N GLU A 33 23.86 -11.95 14.60
CA GLU A 33 24.81 -12.78 13.87
C GLU A 33 24.24 -13.31 12.55
N LYS A 34 22.91 -13.50 12.50
CA LYS A 34 22.19 -13.98 11.32
C LYS A 34 20.89 -13.21 11.15
N PRO A 35 20.95 -11.97 10.62
CA PRO A 35 19.77 -11.15 10.44
C PRO A 35 18.91 -11.73 9.33
N GLU A 36 17.61 -11.85 9.60
CA GLU A 36 16.60 -12.17 8.60
C GLU A 36 15.97 -10.87 8.12
N PHE A 37 15.93 -10.68 6.81
CA PHE A 37 15.37 -9.46 6.21
C PHE A 37 13.96 -9.68 5.72
N TYR A 38 13.17 -8.62 5.73
CA TYR A 38 11.87 -8.64 5.06
C TYR A 38 12.01 -8.94 3.57
N SER A 39 11.09 -9.74 3.08
CA SER A 39 11.00 -10.20 1.69
C SER A 39 9.55 -10.10 1.19
N PRO A 40 9.27 -10.25 -0.11
CA PRO A 40 7.92 -10.12 -0.65
C PRO A 40 6.84 -10.96 0.05
N VAL A 41 7.22 -12.09 0.67
CA VAL A 41 6.30 -12.98 1.40
C VAL A 41 5.71 -12.32 2.66
N ASP A 42 6.37 -11.30 3.18
CA ASP A 42 5.99 -10.62 4.42
C ASP A 42 4.97 -9.47 4.18
N PHE A 43 4.64 -9.16 2.91
CA PHE A 43 3.82 -8.01 2.53
C PHE A 43 2.39 -8.38 2.11
N ALA A 44 1.68 -9.16 2.93
CA ALA A 44 0.25 -9.40 2.74
C ALA A 44 -0.60 -8.19 3.18
N ILE A 45 -1.78 -8.00 2.60
CA ILE A 45 -2.70 -6.96 3.07
C ILE A 45 -3.22 -7.35 4.46
N GLY A 46 -3.22 -6.38 5.38
CA GLY A 46 -3.48 -6.57 6.80
C GLY A 46 -2.25 -6.95 7.62
N ALA A 47 -1.12 -7.30 6.98
CA ALA A 47 0.12 -7.58 7.72
C ALA A 47 0.67 -6.31 8.37
N THR A 48 1.35 -6.49 9.50
CA THR A 48 2.08 -5.43 10.20
C THR A 48 3.57 -5.58 9.97
N VAL A 49 4.21 -4.55 9.42
CA VAL A 49 5.65 -4.47 9.20
C VAL A 49 6.24 -3.53 10.23
N GLU A 50 7.22 -4.00 10.99
CA GLU A 50 7.93 -3.19 11.97
C GLU A 50 9.25 -2.67 11.38
N VAL A 51 9.44 -1.35 11.40
CA VAL A 51 10.62 -0.66 10.87
C VAL A 51 11.04 0.45 11.84
N LEU A 52 12.26 0.36 12.38
CA LEU A 52 12.82 1.34 13.32
C LEU A 52 11.92 1.64 14.54
N GLY A 53 11.23 0.63 15.07
CA GLY A 53 10.30 0.79 16.20
C GLY A 53 8.91 1.31 15.83
N HIS A 54 8.67 1.61 14.55
CA HIS A 54 7.36 1.98 14.03
C HIS A 54 6.66 0.78 13.39
N ARG A 55 5.36 0.62 13.66
CA ARG A 55 4.53 -0.45 13.10
C ARG A 55 3.65 0.11 11.97
N PHE A 56 3.78 -0.47 10.79
CA PHE A 56 3.02 -0.11 9.59
C PHE A 56 2.06 -1.22 9.23
N VAL A 57 0.76 -0.90 9.17
CA VAL A 57 -0.26 -1.85 8.68
C VAL A 57 -0.43 -1.64 7.18
N LEU A 58 -0.30 -2.72 6.41
CA LEU A 58 -0.48 -2.68 4.96
C LEU A 58 -1.97 -2.70 4.63
N THR A 59 -2.51 -1.59 4.14
CA THR A 59 -3.95 -1.45 3.84
C THR A 59 -4.28 -1.59 2.36
N GLY A 60 -3.27 -1.71 1.50
CA GLY A 60 -3.46 -1.94 0.08
C GLY A 60 -2.16 -1.96 -0.70
N ALA A 61 -2.28 -2.23 -1.99
CA ALA A 61 -1.15 -2.27 -2.91
C ALA A 61 -1.52 -1.63 -4.26
N ALA A 62 -0.50 -1.27 -5.03
CA ALA A 62 -0.71 -0.82 -6.42
C ALA A 62 -1.11 -2.02 -7.31
N PRO A 63 -1.88 -1.80 -8.39
CA PRO A 63 -2.35 -2.90 -9.26
C PRO A 63 -1.23 -3.76 -9.84
N GLN A 64 -0.08 -3.15 -10.11
CA GLN A 64 1.11 -3.83 -10.61
C GLN A 64 1.78 -4.79 -9.61
N VAL A 65 1.53 -4.61 -8.30
CA VAL A 65 2.10 -5.46 -7.25
C VAL A 65 1.53 -6.88 -7.32
N LEU A 66 0.22 -7.01 -7.57
CA LEU A 66 -0.42 -8.32 -7.71
C LEU A 66 0.18 -9.11 -8.87
N LYS A 67 0.31 -8.49 -10.05
CA LYS A 67 0.93 -9.10 -11.24
C LYS A 67 2.35 -9.58 -10.96
N TYR A 68 3.13 -8.76 -10.25
CA TYR A 68 4.49 -9.13 -9.86
C TYR A 68 4.49 -10.34 -8.91
N LEU A 69 3.66 -10.36 -7.87
CA LEU A 69 3.61 -11.47 -6.92
C LEU A 69 3.09 -12.77 -7.55
N GLU A 70 2.17 -12.69 -8.51
CA GLU A 70 1.72 -13.84 -9.29
C GLU A 70 2.85 -14.44 -10.14
N SER A 71 3.73 -13.59 -10.69
CA SER A 71 4.90 -14.06 -11.47
C SER A 71 5.91 -14.85 -10.63
N ILE A 72 5.92 -14.65 -9.30
CA ILE A 72 6.76 -15.37 -8.35
C ILE A 72 5.94 -16.26 -7.40
N SER A 73 4.73 -16.64 -7.81
CA SER A 73 3.74 -17.37 -7.00
C SER A 73 4.28 -18.64 -6.32
N SER A 74 5.28 -19.31 -6.90
CA SER A 74 5.92 -20.49 -6.28
C SER A 74 6.62 -20.20 -4.95
N LYS A 75 6.98 -18.94 -4.69
CA LYS A 75 7.67 -18.49 -3.47
C LYS A 75 6.76 -17.68 -2.55
N ILE A 76 5.55 -17.37 -2.98
CA ILE A 76 4.62 -16.49 -2.26
C ILE A 76 3.54 -17.33 -1.60
N PRO A 77 3.24 -17.12 -0.30
CA PRO A 77 2.12 -17.76 0.34
C PRO A 77 0.79 -17.42 -0.34
N SER A 78 -0.12 -18.41 -0.47
CA SER A 78 -1.43 -18.21 -1.10
C SER A 78 -2.23 -17.08 -0.45
N HIS A 79 -2.25 -17.03 0.88
CA HIS A 79 -2.96 -16.00 1.63
C HIS A 79 -2.52 -14.57 1.27
N THR A 80 -1.24 -14.37 0.91
CA THR A 80 -0.71 -13.07 0.46
C THR A 80 -1.40 -12.66 -0.83
N LEU A 81 -1.46 -13.55 -1.83
CA LEU A 81 -2.11 -13.28 -3.11
C LEU A 81 -3.62 -13.06 -2.95
N ASP A 82 -4.27 -13.87 -2.12
CA ASP A 82 -5.72 -13.76 -1.89
C ASP A 82 -6.10 -12.44 -1.22
N SER A 83 -5.28 -11.98 -0.25
CA SER A 83 -5.46 -10.67 0.38
C SER A 83 -5.41 -9.52 -0.63
N LEU A 84 -4.47 -9.59 -1.58
CA LEU A 84 -4.31 -8.58 -2.63
C LEU A 84 -5.45 -8.60 -3.64
N ARG A 85 -5.89 -9.79 -4.05
CA ARG A 85 -7.02 -9.97 -4.98
C ARG A 85 -8.29 -9.37 -4.43
N ARG A 86 -8.58 -9.63 -3.15
CA ARG A 86 -9.76 -9.08 -2.46
C ARG A 86 -9.70 -7.55 -2.41
N THR A 87 -8.62 -6.99 -1.86
CA THR A 87 -8.50 -5.54 -1.68
C THR A 87 -8.48 -4.77 -3.00
N LEU A 88 -7.88 -5.34 -4.05
CA LEU A 88 -7.89 -4.69 -5.37
C LEU A 88 -9.27 -4.78 -6.03
N GLY A 89 -9.99 -5.90 -5.86
CA GLY A 89 -11.38 -6.05 -6.33
C GLY A 89 -12.33 -5.06 -5.66
N GLU A 90 -12.21 -4.88 -4.34
CA GLU A 90 -13.01 -3.91 -3.57
C GLU A 90 -12.74 -2.47 -4.00
N LYS A 91 -11.46 -2.09 -4.17
CA LYS A 91 -11.10 -0.73 -4.63
C LYS A 91 -11.60 -0.39 -6.03
N MET A 92 -11.75 -1.38 -6.91
CA MET A 92 -12.34 -1.14 -8.24
C MET A 92 -13.85 -0.93 -8.15
N ALA A 93 -14.52 -1.49 -7.13
CA ALA A 93 -15.94 -1.27 -6.89
C ALA A 93 -16.23 0.08 -6.21
N GLU A 94 -15.33 0.56 -5.34
CA GLU A 94 -15.50 1.83 -4.60
C GLU A 94 -15.21 3.09 -5.43
N ASN A 95 -14.44 3.00 -6.52
CA ASN A 95 -14.13 4.13 -7.41
C ASN A 95 -15.20 4.40 -8.49
N GLN A 96 -16.46 3.98 -8.28
CA GLN A 96 -17.60 4.47 -9.05
C GLN A 96 -18.09 5.76 -8.37
N PRO A 97 -17.78 6.97 -8.88
CA PRO A 97 -18.47 8.16 -8.41
C PRO A 97 -19.94 8.06 -8.82
N ASP A 98 -20.84 8.19 -7.84
CA ASP A 98 -22.23 8.56 -8.09
C ASP A 98 -22.27 9.92 -8.80
N GLU A 99 -22.22 9.94 -10.13
CA GLU A 99 -22.69 11.08 -10.92
C GLU A 99 -24.22 11.05 -10.94
N GLN A 100 -24.84 11.47 -9.83
CA GLN A 100 -26.23 11.91 -9.84
C GLN A 100 -26.29 13.44 -10.00
N ASN A 101 -26.43 13.81 -11.26
CA ASN A 101 -27.38 14.77 -11.83
C ASN A 101 -27.63 16.11 -11.10
N GLY A 102 -27.29 17.18 -11.81
CA GLY A 102 -27.72 18.55 -11.56
C GLY A 102 -27.75 19.36 -12.86
N GLU A 103 -28.38 18.82 -13.90
CA GLU A 103 -28.75 19.59 -15.09
C GLU A 103 -30.05 20.36 -14.80
N GLU A 104 -29.98 21.69 -14.74
CA GLU A 104 -31.04 22.51 -15.33
C GLU A 104 -30.51 23.84 -15.89
N PRO A 105 -31.06 24.30 -17.01
CA PRO A 105 -30.52 25.38 -17.85
C PRO A 105 -31.12 26.74 -17.44
N LYS A 106 -30.32 27.80 -17.47
CA LYS A 106 -30.86 29.17 -17.49
C LYS A 106 -30.13 30.03 -18.53
N SER A 107 -30.74 30.04 -19.71
CA SER A 107 -30.99 31.20 -20.56
C SER A 107 -30.17 32.46 -20.28
N SER A 108 -29.37 32.87 -21.26
CA SER A 108 -29.09 34.28 -21.53
C SER A 108 -30.41 35.02 -21.85
N PRO A 109 -30.54 36.29 -21.45
CA PRO A 109 -30.44 37.32 -22.49
C PRO A 109 -29.82 38.67 -22.05
N THR A 110 -29.26 39.31 -23.07
CA THR A 110 -28.85 40.72 -23.26
C THR A 110 -27.66 41.25 -22.48
#